data_AF-A0A174DNH6-F1
#
_entry.id   AF-A0A174DNH6-F1
#
_cell.length_a   1.000
_cell.length_b   1.000
_cell.length_c   1.000
_cell.angle_alpha   90.00
_cell.angle_beta   90.00
_cell.angle_gamma   90.00
#
_symmetry.space_group_name_H-M   'P 1'
#
loop_
_entity.id
_entity.type
_entity.pdbx_description
1 polymer ?
#
loop_
_entity_poly.entity_id
_entity_poly.type
_entity_poly.pdbx_seq_one_letter_code
_entity_poly.pdbx_strand_id
1 'polypeptide(L)' 'MDKDPDYLFVLDRDAAIGTDGAKLAQEVVENELMKGTAAYRDGRIVYLAHPAVWYTAEGGITALDRMLRDLEDPLLK' A
#
# COMPACT_ATOMS: atom_id res chain seq x y z
N MET A 1 11.95 4.03 18.33
CA MET A 1 11.32 3.87 17.00
C MET A 1 12.24 2.97 16.21
N ASP A 2 12.04 1.65 16.26
CA ASP A 2 13.01 0.71 15.67
C ASP A 2 13.01 0.70 14.13
N LYS A 3 12.01 1.29 13.48
CA LYS A 3 11.99 1.54 12.04
C LYS A 3 11.28 2.87 11.76
N ASP A 4 12.03 3.86 11.31
CA ASP A 4 11.50 5.08 10.68
C ASP A 4 11.65 4.92 9.17
N PRO A 5 10.62 4.44 8.45
CA PRO A 5 10.73 4.18 7.03
C PRO A 5 10.69 5.49 6.24
N ASP A 6 11.51 5.58 5.19
CA ASP A 6 11.41 6.65 4.19
C ASP A 6 10.18 6.48 3.28
N TYR A 7 9.78 5.24 3.01
CA TYR A 7 8.61 4.87 2.19
C TYR A 7 7.81 3.76 2.85
N LEU A 8 6.50 3.85 2.78
CA LEU A 8 5.58 2.80 3.22
C LEU A 8 4.65 2.40 2.07
N PHE A 9 4.66 1.13 1.70
CA PHE A 9 3.69 0.55 0.76
C PHE A 9 2.63 -0.20 1.54
N VAL A 10 1.37 0.16 1.34
CA VAL A 10 0.22 -0.38 2.07
C VAL A 10 -0.60 -1.27 1.15
N LEU A 11 -0.75 -2.53 1.56
CA LEU A 11 -1.58 -3.54 0.92
C LEU A 11 -2.85 -3.74 1.75
N ASP A 12 -4.02 -3.41 1.19
CA ASP A 12 -5.30 -3.68 1.81
C ASP A 12 -5.77 -5.13 1.51
N ARG A 13 -5.52 -6.03 2.47
CA ARG A 13 -5.90 -7.44 2.34
C ARG A 13 -7.41 -7.61 2.26
N ASP A 14 -8.17 -6.84 3.03
CA ASP A 14 -9.62 -6.99 3.11
C ASP A 14 -10.28 -6.58 1.78
N ALA A 15 -9.73 -5.55 1.13
CA ALA A 15 -10.05 -5.22 -0.26
C ALA A 15 -9.61 -6.33 -1.24
N ALA A 16 -8.47 -6.99 -1.01
CA ALA A 16 -7.99 -8.07 -1.88
C ALA A 16 -8.89 -9.33 -1.87
N ILE A 17 -9.53 -9.64 -0.74
CA ILE A 17 -10.39 -10.83 -0.58
C ILE A 17 -11.89 -10.50 -0.56
N GLY A 18 -12.27 -9.22 -0.67
CA GLY A 18 -13.68 -8.79 -0.70
C GLY A 18 -14.39 -8.91 0.64
N THR A 19 -13.74 -8.53 1.75
CA THR A 19 -14.39 -8.53 3.07
C THR A 19 -15.27 -7.29 3.24
N ASP A 20 -16.58 -7.51 3.33
CA ASP A 20 -17.55 -6.43 3.55
C ASP A 20 -17.38 -5.79 4.93
N GLY A 21 -17.46 -4.46 4.99
CA GLY A 21 -17.44 -3.69 6.24
C GLY A 21 -16.10 -3.61 6.95
N ALA A 22 -15.00 -4.00 6.29
CA ALA A 22 -13.65 -3.78 6.81
C ALA A 22 -13.32 -2.29 6.91
N LYS A 23 -12.49 -1.92 7.89
CA LYS A 23 -11.95 -0.56 7.99
C LYS A 23 -10.99 -0.32 6.83
N LEU A 24 -11.02 0.88 6.26
CA LEU A 24 -10.07 1.28 5.23
C LEU A 24 -8.65 1.14 5.78
N ALA A 25 -7.73 0.52 5.03
CA ALA A 25 -6.34 0.39 5.44
C ALA A 25 -5.71 1.75 5.83
N GLN A 26 -6.15 2.83 5.19
CA GLN A 26 -5.74 4.19 5.51
C GLN A 26 -6.02 4.58 6.97
N GLU A 27 -7.21 4.26 7.49
CA GLU A 27 -7.58 4.60 8.87
C GLU A 27 -6.74 3.83 9.90
N VAL A 28 -6.28 2.64 9.55
CA VAL A 28 -5.43 1.80 10.42
C VAL A 28 -3.99 2.30 10.40
N VAL A 29 -3.50 2.67 9.21
CA VAL A 29 -2.12 3.12 9.00
C VAL A 29 -1.90 4.53 9.55
N GLU A 30 -2.83 5.46 9.40
CA GLU A 30 -2.65 6.88 9.76
C GLU A 30 -2.84 7.16 11.28
N ASN A 31 -2.15 6.38 12.12
CA ASN A 31 -2.14 6.53 13.57
C ASN A 31 -0.99 7.42 14.09
N GLU A 32 -1.01 7.74 15.39
CA GLU A 32 -0.03 8.64 16.03
C GLU A 32 1.44 8.17 15.90
N LEU A 33 1.68 6.86 15.84
CA LEU A 33 3.04 6.35 15.63
C LEU A 33 3.52 6.64 14.20
N MET A 34 2.64 6.43 13.21
CA MET A 34 2.96 6.66 11.81
C MET A 34 3.15 8.14 11.49
N LYS A 35 2.39 9.04 12.14
CA LYS A 35 2.58 10.50 12.00
C LYS A 35 3.99 10.97 12.37
N GLY A 36 4.69 10.22 13.21
CA GLY A 36 6.08 10.48 13.59
C GLY A 36 7.14 9.99 12.59
N THR A 37 6.75 9.33 11.50
CA THR A 37 7.68 8.76 10.52
C THR A 37 8.01 9.69 9.35
N ALA A 38 9.16 9.51 8.71
CA ALA A 38 9.54 10.19 7.48
C ALA A 38 8.54 9.88 6.34
N ALA A 39 8.12 8.62 6.21
CA ALA A 39 7.13 8.21 5.21
C ALA A 39 5.83 9.03 5.28
N TYR A 40 5.29 9.26 6.49
CA TYR A 40 4.08 10.06 6.65
C TYR A 40 4.34 11.55 6.38
N ARG A 41 5.39 12.12 6.97
CA ARG A 41 5.70 13.56 6.84
C ARG A 41 6.00 13.97 5.40
N ASP A 42 6.67 13.10 4.65
CA ASP A 42 7.09 13.39 3.27
C ASP A 42 6.03 12.95 2.25
N GLY A 43 4.86 12.48 2.69
CA GLY A 43 3.79 12.01 1.80
C GLY A 43 4.16 10.75 1.00
N ARG A 44 5.03 9.91 1.54
CA ARG A 44 5.58 8.70 0.91
C ARG A 44 4.89 7.41 1.38
N ILE A 45 3.59 7.53 1.67
CA ILE A 45 2.71 6.39 1.91
C ILE A 45 1.98 6.09 0.60
N VAL A 46 2.26 4.92 0.04
CA VAL A 46 1.70 4.45 -1.22
C VAL A 46 0.68 3.34 -0.92
N TYR A 47 -0.59 3.63 -1.16
CA TYR A 47 -1.65 2.62 -1.13
C TYR A 47 -1.70 1.91 -2.49
N LEU A 48 -1.47 0.60 -2.50
CA LEU A 48 -1.44 -0.19 -3.72
C LEU A 48 -2.87 -0.27 -4.30
N ALA A 49 -3.05 0.23 -5.52
CA ALA A 49 -4.36 0.36 -6.15
C ALA A 49 -5.00 -1.00 -6.46
N HIS A 50 -4.19 -2.05 -6.63
CA HIS A 50 -4.67 -3.37 -7.03
C HIS A 50 -4.27 -4.46 -6.04
N PRO A 51 -4.80 -4.45 -4.81
CA PRO A 51 -4.33 -5.32 -3.74
C PRO A 51 -4.52 -6.81 -4.02
N ALA A 52 -5.52 -7.19 -4.83
CA ALA A 52 -5.71 -8.57 -5.29
C ALA A 52 -4.50 -9.11 -6.09
N VAL A 53 -3.85 -8.27 -6.90
CA VAL A 53 -2.67 -8.68 -7.68
C VAL A 53 -1.49 -9.02 -6.77
N TRP A 54 -1.38 -8.33 -5.64
CA TRP A 54 -0.30 -8.52 -4.67
C TRP A 54 -0.59 -9.65 -3.68
N TYR A 55 -1.87 -9.95 -3.39
CA TYR A 55 -2.26 -10.89 -2.33
C TYR A 55 -2.79 -12.24 -2.84
N THR A 56 -3.53 -12.27 -3.96
CA THR A 56 -4.23 -13.49 -4.42
C THR A 56 -3.81 -13.97 -5.81
N ALA A 57 -3.22 -13.11 -6.65
CA ALA A 57 -2.81 -13.53 -7.99
C ALA A 57 -1.66 -14.54 -7.96
N GLU A 58 -1.71 -15.54 -8.83
CA GLU A 58 -0.63 -16.54 -9.02
C GLU A 58 0.60 -15.96 -9.76
N GLY A 59 0.58 -14.68 -10.12
CA GLY A 59 1.63 -14.00 -10.88
C GLY A 59 1.36 -13.95 -12.40
N GLY A 60 2.44 -13.93 -13.19
CA GLY A 60 2.39 -13.80 -14.66
C GLY A 60 2.62 -12.38 -15.18
N ILE A 61 2.80 -12.23 -16.49
CA ILE A 61 3.20 -10.95 -17.13
C ILE A 61 2.18 -9.85 -16.87
N THR A 62 0.87 -10.15 -16.95
CA THR A 62 -0.19 -9.18 -16.68
C THR A 62 -0.20 -8.73 -15.21
N ALA A 63 0.04 -9.66 -14.27
CA ALA A 63 0.13 -9.32 -12.85
C ALA A 63 1.36 -8.44 -12.60
N LEU A 64 2.51 -8.80 -13.19
CA LEU A 64 3.73 -8.02 -13.05
C LEU A 64 3.60 -6.61 -13.63
N ASP A 65 3.01 -6.45 -14.83
CA ASP A 65 2.74 -5.13 -15.43
C ASP A 65 1.91 -4.25 -14.48
N ARG A 66 0.90 -4.84 -13.84
CA ARG A 66 0.04 -4.11 -12.89
C ARG A 66 0.76 -3.76 -11.59
N MET A 67 1.61 -4.65 -11.08
CA MET A 67 2.45 -4.36 -9.91
C MET A 67 3.44 -3.23 -10.20
N LEU A 68 4.02 -3.19 -11.41
CA LEU A 68 4.93 -2.11 -11.80
C LEU A 68 4.18 -0.77 -11.87
N ARG A 69 3.01 -0.74 -12.51
CA ARG A 69 2.17 0.48 -12.56
C ARG A 69 1.78 0.99 -11.16
N ASP A 70 1.43 0.10 -10.24
CA ASP A 70 1.11 0.46 -8.85
C ASP A 70 2.27 1.18 -8.13
N LEU A 71 3.51 0.98 -8.58
CA LEU A 71 4.70 1.66 -8.07
C LEU A 71 5.07 2.89 -8.90
N GLU A 72 5.01 2.80 -10.22
CA GLU A 72 5.40 3.88 -11.14
C GLU A 72 4.47 5.09 -11.02
N ASP A 73 3.16 4.88 -11.02
CA ASP A 73 2.16 5.95 -10.97
C ASP A 73 2.34 6.89 -9.75
N PRO A 74 2.60 6.41 -8.52
CA PRO A 74 2.87 7.28 -7.37
C PRO A 74 4.31 7.77 -7.27
N LEU A 75 5.31 7.05 -7.81
CA LEU A 75 6.73 7.37 -7.60
C LEU A 75 7.38 8.20 -8.72
N LEU A 76 6.87 8.14 -9.95
CA LEU A 76 7.51 8.72 -11.13
C LEU A 76 6.77 9.94 -11.73
N LYS A 77 5.91 10.58 -10.94
CA LYS A 77 5.22 11.82 -11.36
C LYS A 77 6.18 12.97 -11.64
#